data_AF-A0A9E5Z5R1-F1
#
_entry.id   AF-A0A9E5Z5R1-F1
#
_cell.length_a   1.000
_cell.length_b   1.000
_cell.length_c   1.000
_cell.angle_alpha   90.00
_cell.angle_beta   90.00
_cell.angle_gamma   90.00
#
_symmetry.space_group_name_H-M   'P 1'
#
loop_
_entity.id
_entity.type
_entity.pdbx_description
1 polymer ?
#
loop_
_entity_poly.entity_id
_entity_poly.type
_entity_poly.pdbx_seq_one_letter_code
_entity_poly.pdbx_strand_id
1 'polypeptide(L)'
;MTTEPTTTDIIRNGEIISLQLTPLGSNYTFLAKIDLNGNESLAIYKPREGESPLWDFPSGTLYKREYAAYLLSQILGWDIVPFTIIRDGPHGVGSVQQFVEHDPKQNYYTMEDGCADQLRVIACFDLVANSTDRKANHLLIGEGGKIWSIDHGLTFHSEMKVRTVIWDFCSEPIPAPLLASLTELREQLDSPPESLPTMVKELVTLLPQEEVDALKRRMDWVLEERIFPGLPGRRRR
;
A
#
# COMPACT_ATOMS: atom_id res chain seq x y z
N MET A 1 -18.36 5.65 30.80
CA MET A 1 -17.16 6.38 30.36
C MET A 1 -17.06 6.14 28.86
N THR A 2 -17.35 7.13 28.05
CA THR A 2 -17.14 7.05 26.59
C THR A 2 -15.65 7.12 26.36
N THR A 3 -15.05 6.03 25.88
CA THR A 3 -13.64 6.00 25.45
C THR A 3 -13.44 7.01 24.32
N GLU A 4 -12.34 7.74 24.34
CA GLU A 4 -11.96 8.63 23.24
C GLU A 4 -11.85 7.81 21.93
N PRO A 5 -12.31 8.36 20.78
CA PRO A 5 -12.26 7.65 19.52
C PRO A 5 -10.82 7.42 19.09
N THR A 6 -10.53 6.25 18.51
CA THR A 6 -9.20 5.98 17.93
C THR A 6 -8.97 6.85 16.68
N THR A 7 -7.72 7.03 16.28
CA THR A 7 -7.36 7.66 14.99
C THR A 7 -8.15 7.06 13.81
N THR A 8 -8.33 5.74 13.78
CA THR A 8 -9.09 5.06 12.73
C THR A 8 -10.59 5.36 12.81
N ASP A 9 -11.15 5.52 14.01
CA ASP A 9 -12.56 5.91 14.20
C ASP A 9 -12.80 7.33 13.69
N ILE A 10 -11.87 8.26 13.99
CA ILE A 10 -11.92 9.64 13.51
C ILE A 10 -11.82 9.67 11.98
N ILE A 11 -10.85 8.96 11.39
CA ILE A 11 -10.68 8.92 9.93
C ILE A 11 -11.91 8.36 9.21
N ARG A 12 -12.53 7.32 9.79
CA ARG A 12 -13.69 6.64 9.20
C ARG A 12 -14.97 7.47 9.29
N ASN A 13 -15.23 8.08 10.43
CA ASN A 13 -16.55 8.65 10.73
C ASN A 13 -16.54 10.19 10.84
N GLY A 14 -15.38 10.82 10.90
CA GLY A 14 -15.24 12.25 11.05
C GLY A 14 -15.40 13.06 9.76
N GLU A 15 -15.72 14.33 9.93
CA GLU A 15 -15.84 15.31 8.86
C GLU A 15 -14.48 15.86 8.45
N ILE A 16 -14.21 15.99 7.15
CA ILE A 16 -13.02 16.67 6.64
C ILE A 16 -13.25 18.18 6.79
N ILE A 17 -12.61 18.78 7.79
CA ILE A 17 -12.81 20.20 8.14
C ILE A 17 -11.80 21.13 7.47
N SER A 18 -10.67 20.62 7.00
CA SER A 18 -9.70 21.42 6.22
C SER A 18 -8.88 20.56 5.28
N LEU A 19 -8.48 21.15 4.15
CA LEU A 19 -7.58 20.56 3.16
C LEU A 19 -6.42 21.51 2.86
N GLN A 20 -5.20 21.00 2.93
CA GLN A 20 -4.00 21.68 2.47
C GLN A 20 -3.39 20.89 1.31
N LEU A 21 -3.25 21.52 0.14
CA LEU A 21 -2.59 20.89 -1.00
C LEU A 21 -1.12 20.60 -0.66
N THR A 22 -0.70 19.36 -0.87
CA THR A 22 0.71 18.99 -0.78
C THR A 22 1.40 19.32 -2.10
N PRO A 23 2.60 19.92 -2.08
CA PRO A 23 3.27 20.39 -3.30
C PRO A 23 3.97 19.26 -4.10
N LEU A 24 3.86 18.00 -3.66
CA LEU A 24 4.62 16.88 -4.19
C LEU A 24 3.72 15.96 -5.02
N GLY A 25 4.17 15.60 -6.22
CA GLY A 25 3.52 14.63 -7.10
C GLY A 25 2.73 15.25 -8.26
N SER A 26 2.34 14.41 -9.21
CA SER A 26 1.55 14.80 -10.40
C SER A 26 0.03 14.70 -10.18
N ASN A 27 -0.40 14.07 -9.09
CA ASN A 27 -1.81 13.94 -8.70
C ASN A 27 -2.11 14.92 -7.56
N TYR A 28 -3.32 15.46 -7.50
CA TYR A 28 -3.75 16.27 -6.37
C TYR A 28 -3.81 15.41 -5.11
N THR A 29 -2.97 15.74 -4.14
CA THR A 29 -2.89 15.08 -2.85
C THR A 29 -3.01 16.12 -1.75
N PHE A 30 -3.91 15.90 -0.80
CA PHE A 30 -4.20 16.86 0.26
C PHE A 30 -3.83 16.28 1.62
N LEU A 31 -3.18 17.09 2.47
CA LEU A 31 -3.20 16.89 3.90
C LEU A 31 -4.56 17.35 4.42
N ALA A 32 -5.36 16.39 4.89
CA ALA A 32 -6.68 16.60 5.42
C ALA A 32 -6.65 16.60 6.95
N LYS A 33 -7.43 17.51 7.55
CA LYS A 33 -7.76 17.48 8.97
C LYS A 33 -9.18 16.97 9.12
N ILE A 34 -9.37 15.97 9.97
CA ILE A 34 -10.64 15.28 10.17
C ILE A 34 -11.05 15.48 11.62
N ASP A 35 -12.27 15.93 11.87
CA ASP A 35 -12.85 16.08 13.21
C ASP A 35 -13.98 15.06 13.43
N LEU A 36 -13.97 14.43 14.61
CA LEU A 36 -15.08 13.63 15.10
C LEU A 36 -15.41 14.06 16.53
N ASN A 37 -16.44 14.89 16.66
CA ASN A 37 -16.94 15.39 17.95
C ASN A 37 -15.85 16.10 18.77
N GLY A 38 -15.03 16.93 18.13
CA GLY A 38 -13.93 17.66 18.77
C GLY A 38 -12.62 16.87 18.92
N ASN A 39 -12.57 15.62 18.42
CA ASN A 39 -11.33 14.83 18.35
C ASN A 39 -10.79 14.88 16.93
N GLU A 40 -9.55 15.34 16.77
CA GLU A 40 -8.97 15.62 15.47
C GLU A 40 -7.90 14.60 15.09
N SER A 41 -7.82 14.28 13.79
CA SER A 41 -6.75 13.49 13.21
C SER A 41 -6.33 14.04 11.85
N LEU A 42 -5.07 13.80 11.47
CA LEU A 42 -4.57 14.08 10.14
C LEU A 42 -4.70 12.85 9.23
N ALA A 43 -4.92 13.10 7.95
CA ALA A 43 -4.97 12.09 6.90
C ALA A 43 -4.44 12.64 5.57
N ILE A 44 -4.01 11.75 4.68
CA ILE A 44 -3.76 12.06 3.28
C ILE A 44 -5.02 11.70 2.48
N TYR A 45 -5.58 12.70 1.79
CA TYR A 45 -6.75 12.55 0.93
C TYR A 45 -6.34 12.67 -0.55
N LYS A 46 -6.63 11.62 -1.34
CA LYS A 46 -6.39 11.58 -2.79
C LYS A 46 -7.72 11.39 -3.53
N PRO A 47 -8.36 12.47 -4.01
CA PRO A 47 -9.61 12.38 -4.75
C PRO A 47 -9.41 11.73 -6.13
N ARG A 48 -10.43 11.01 -6.61
CA ARG A 48 -10.50 10.48 -7.97
C ARG A 48 -10.33 11.57 -9.03
N GLU A 49 -11.02 12.70 -8.85
CA GLU A 49 -10.96 13.84 -9.79
C GLU A 49 -9.60 14.56 -9.76
N GLY A 50 -8.76 14.25 -8.78
CA GLY A 50 -7.39 14.74 -8.67
C GLY A 50 -6.36 13.92 -9.43
N GLU A 51 -6.76 12.80 -10.03
CA GLU A 51 -5.87 11.92 -10.77
C GLU A 51 -5.48 12.53 -12.13
N SER A 52 -4.18 12.59 -12.38
CA SER A 52 -3.62 12.82 -13.70
C SER A 52 -3.73 11.54 -14.54
N PRO A 53 -4.22 11.63 -15.79
CA PRO A 53 -4.27 10.47 -16.69
C PRO A 53 -2.89 9.84 -16.90
N LEU A 54 -2.85 8.52 -16.88
CA LEU A 54 -1.66 7.73 -17.20
C LEU A 54 -1.96 6.87 -18.42
N TRP A 55 -0.95 6.63 -19.24
CA TRP A 55 -1.12 5.86 -20.47
C TRP A 55 -1.29 4.35 -20.20
N ASP A 56 -0.76 3.86 -19.07
CA ASP A 56 -0.74 2.45 -18.70
C ASP A 56 -1.55 2.10 -17.44
N PHE A 57 -2.36 3.02 -16.92
CA PHE A 57 -3.32 2.74 -15.84
C PHE A 57 -4.72 3.25 -16.20
N PRO A 58 -5.79 2.53 -15.87
CA PRO A 58 -7.15 3.02 -16.09
C PRO A 58 -7.41 4.32 -15.31
N SER A 59 -7.95 5.34 -15.98
CA SER A 59 -8.25 6.63 -15.35
C SER A 59 -9.28 6.50 -14.21
N GLY A 60 -9.09 7.24 -13.12
CA GLY A 60 -10.04 7.31 -12.01
C GLY A 60 -10.02 6.07 -11.12
N THR A 61 -8.87 5.41 -10.98
CA THR A 61 -8.73 4.16 -10.25
C THR A 61 -7.49 4.09 -9.34
N LEU A 62 -6.66 5.14 -9.28
CA LEU A 62 -5.47 5.16 -8.42
C LEU A 62 -5.86 5.17 -6.94
N TYR A 63 -6.90 5.91 -6.56
CA TYR A 63 -7.38 5.90 -5.17
C TYR A 63 -7.87 4.52 -4.71
N LYS A 64 -8.40 3.70 -5.64
CA LYS A 64 -8.80 2.32 -5.35
C LYS A 64 -7.60 1.44 -5.06
N ARG A 65 -6.48 1.69 -5.74
CA ARG A 65 -5.22 0.94 -5.56
C ARG A 65 -4.56 1.25 -4.23
N GLU A 66 -4.66 2.48 -3.74
CA GLU A 66 -4.25 2.81 -2.37
C GLU A 66 -5.00 1.95 -1.34
N TYR A 67 -6.32 1.81 -1.50
CA TYR A 67 -7.12 0.97 -0.61
C TYR A 67 -6.86 -0.53 -0.81
N ALA A 68 -6.70 -0.99 -2.06
CA ALA A 68 -6.35 -2.37 -2.36
C ALA A 68 -4.99 -2.77 -1.76
N ALA A 69 -4.01 -1.86 -1.76
CA ALA A 69 -2.71 -2.08 -1.14
C ALA A 69 -2.83 -2.22 0.38
N TYR A 70 -3.64 -1.37 1.03
CA TYR A 70 -3.95 -1.51 2.45
C TYR A 70 -4.63 -2.87 2.73
N LEU A 71 -5.66 -3.24 1.99
CA LEU A 71 -6.34 -4.53 2.15
C LEU A 71 -5.36 -5.70 2.00
N LEU A 72 -4.53 -5.71 0.95
CA LEU A 72 -3.53 -6.75 0.75
C LEU A 72 -2.57 -6.85 1.95
N SER A 73 -2.08 -5.72 2.45
CA SER A 73 -1.19 -5.70 3.62
C SER A 73 -1.84 -6.25 4.88
N GLN A 74 -3.14 -6.00 5.08
CA GLN A 74 -3.87 -6.50 6.25
C GLN A 74 -4.24 -7.98 6.10
N ILE A 75 -4.65 -8.42 4.91
CA ILE A 75 -4.94 -9.82 4.60
C ILE A 75 -3.71 -10.71 4.84
N LEU A 76 -2.53 -10.21 4.46
CA LEU A 76 -1.26 -10.93 4.67
C LEU A 76 -0.74 -10.82 6.12
N GLY A 77 -1.36 -9.98 6.96
CA GLY A 77 -0.90 -9.73 8.33
C GLY A 77 0.43 -8.98 8.42
N TRP A 78 0.83 -8.28 7.35
CA TRP A 78 2.14 -7.62 7.25
C TRP A 78 2.16 -6.21 7.85
N ASP A 79 0.99 -5.56 7.93
CA ASP A 79 0.80 -4.29 8.63
C ASP A 79 1.82 -3.19 8.25
N ILE A 80 2.12 -3.06 6.95
CA ILE A 80 3.09 -2.10 6.40
C ILE A 80 2.45 -0.88 5.74
N VAL A 81 1.15 -0.92 5.42
CA VAL A 81 0.43 0.21 4.80
C VAL A 81 -0.44 0.89 5.88
N PRO A 82 -0.35 2.21 6.07
CA PRO A 82 -1.19 2.92 7.03
C PRO A 82 -2.67 2.71 6.76
N PHE A 83 -3.50 2.84 7.80
CA PHE A 83 -4.94 2.68 7.68
C PHE A 83 -5.49 3.51 6.53
N THR A 84 -6.13 2.86 5.55
CA THR A 84 -6.63 3.50 4.35
C THR A 84 -8.06 3.07 4.10
N ILE A 85 -8.93 4.01 3.73
CA ILE A 85 -10.32 3.75 3.35
C ILE A 85 -10.69 4.55 2.10
N ILE A 86 -11.77 4.15 1.44
CA ILE A 86 -12.42 4.94 0.40
C ILE A 86 -13.65 5.61 1.01
N ARG A 87 -13.80 6.92 0.83
CA ARG A 87 -15.02 7.65 1.18
C ARG A 87 -15.16 8.95 0.39
N ASP A 88 -16.33 9.57 0.49
CA ASP A 88 -16.55 10.90 -0.05
C ASP A 88 -15.82 11.97 0.76
N GLY A 89 -15.33 12.99 0.06
CA GLY A 89 -14.74 14.20 0.61
C GLY A 89 -15.06 15.44 -0.23
N PRO A 90 -14.50 16.61 0.12
CA PRO A 90 -14.82 17.89 -0.53
C PRO A 90 -14.56 17.95 -2.06
N HIS A 91 -13.75 17.03 -2.57
CA HIS A 91 -13.41 16.91 -4.00
C HIS A 91 -13.91 15.59 -4.62
N GLY A 92 -14.97 15.00 -4.08
CA GLY A 92 -15.58 13.76 -4.55
C GLY A 92 -15.10 12.52 -3.79
N VAL A 93 -15.29 11.34 -4.38
CA VAL A 93 -14.79 10.09 -3.81
C VAL A 93 -13.26 10.03 -3.91
N GLY A 94 -12.60 9.51 -2.88
CA GLY A 94 -11.16 9.31 -2.88
C GLY A 94 -10.69 8.37 -1.79
N SER A 95 -9.40 8.10 -1.77
CA SER A 95 -8.76 7.40 -0.65
C SER A 95 -8.41 8.39 0.45
N VAL A 96 -8.64 7.99 1.69
CA VAL A 96 -8.27 8.70 2.91
C VAL A 96 -7.37 7.76 3.71
N GLN A 97 -6.09 8.10 3.78
CA GLN A 97 -5.06 7.33 4.44
C GLN A 97 -4.59 8.05 5.71
N GLN A 98 -4.41 7.33 6.80
CA GLN A 98 -3.85 7.86 8.04
C GLN A 98 -2.51 8.57 7.76
N PHE A 99 -2.38 9.79 8.26
CA PHE A 99 -1.11 10.50 8.21
C PHE A 99 -0.14 9.86 9.22
N VAL A 100 1.03 9.47 8.73
CA VAL A 100 2.11 8.94 9.58
C VAL A 100 3.01 10.10 9.96
N GLU A 101 3.11 10.40 11.25
CA GLU A 101 4.13 11.31 11.76
C GLU A 101 5.51 10.70 11.53
N HIS A 102 6.39 11.46 10.89
CA HIS A 102 7.75 11.04 10.54
C HIS A 102 8.67 12.26 10.41
N ASP A 103 9.98 12.06 10.49
CA ASP A 103 10.96 13.09 10.13
C ASP A 103 11.05 13.19 8.60
N PRO A 104 10.68 14.32 7.97
CA PRO A 104 10.76 14.48 6.52
C PRO A 104 12.18 14.45 5.96
N LYS A 105 13.22 14.51 6.81
CA LYS A 105 14.62 14.33 6.40
C LYS A 105 15.00 12.86 6.27
N GLN A 106 14.22 11.96 6.84
CA GLN A 106 14.46 10.52 6.76
C GLN A 106 13.77 9.91 5.54
N ASN A 107 14.45 8.95 4.92
CA ASN A 107 13.94 8.11 3.85
C ASN A 107 14.74 6.81 3.79
N TYR A 108 14.45 5.93 2.82
CA TYR A 108 15.18 4.69 2.62
C TYR A 108 16.72 4.79 2.72
N TYR A 109 17.33 5.85 2.16
CA TYR A 109 18.80 6.01 2.16
C TYR A 109 19.39 6.45 3.50
N THR A 110 18.56 6.89 4.44
CA THR A 110 18.98 7.34 5.77
C THR A 110 18.58 6.36 6.87
N MET A 111 17.99 5.22 6.52
CA MET A 111 17.61 4.19 7.47
C MET A 111 18.87 3.57 8.09
N GLU A 112 18.82 3.32 9.39
CA GLU A 112 19.91 2.72 10.14
C GLU A 112 19.89 1.19 10.06
N ASP A 113 20.94 0.56 10.57
CA ASP A 113 21.02 -0.89 10.71
C ASP A 113 19.86 -1.42 11.59
N GLY A 114 19.29 -2.58 11.22
CA GLY A 114 18.17 -3.20 11.94
C GLY A 114 16.81 -3.09 11.24
N CYS A 115 16.71 -2.31 10.15
CA CYS A 115 15.50 -2.20 9.33
C CYS A 115 15.28 -3.35 8.34
N ALA A 116 16.26 -4.24 8.18
CA ALA A 116 16.31 -5.23 7.09
C ALA A 116 15.07 -6.14 7.04
N ASP A 117 14.58 -6.62 8.17
CA ASP A 117 13.43 -7.54 8.18
C ASP A 117 12.13 -6.84 7.75
N GLN A 118 11.89 -5.61 8.22
CA GLN A 118 10.76 -4.80 7.77
C GLN A 118 10.87 -4.47 6.27
N LEU A 119 12.08 -4.17 5.79
CA LEU A 119 12.32 -3.90 4.37
C LEU A 119 12.14 -5.15 3.49
N ARG A 120 12.43 -6.36 3.97
CA ARG A 120 12.12 -7.62 3.26
C ARG A 120 10.62 -7.82 3.10
N VAL A 121 9.82 -7.46 4.10
CA VAL A 121 8.35 -7.49 4.00
C VAL A 121 7.88 -6.57 2.88
N ILE A 122 8.36 -5.32 2.87
CA ILE A 122 7.96 -4.33 1.86
C ILE A 122 8.48 -4.71 0.46
N ALA A 123 9.69 -5.26 0.35
CA ALA A 123 10.21 -5.77 -0.92
C ALA A 123 9.33 -6.91 -1.45
N CYS A 124 8.92 -7.84 -0.60
CA CYS A 124 8.01 -8.92 -0.99
C CYS A 124 6.63 -8.39 -1.39
N PHE A 125 6.14 -7.37 -0.70
CA PHE A 125 4.90 -6.68 -1.04
C PHE A 125 5.00 -6.02 -2.41
N ASP A 126 6.09 -5.31 -2.70
CA ASP A 126 6.30 -4.67 -4.00
C ASP A 126 6.30 -5.69 -5.15
N LEU A 127 6.83 -6.91 -4.94
CA LEU A 127 6.78 -7.98 -5.93
C LEU A 127 5.36 -8.45 -6.22
N VAL A 128 4.59 -8.75 -5.17
CA VAL A 128 3.26 -9.35 -5.29
C VAL A 128 2.22 -8.31 -5.72
N ALA A 129 2.25 -7.12 -5.11
CA ALA A 129 1.44 -5.96 -5.48
C ALA A 129 1.89 -5.31 -6.79
N ASN A 130 3.04 -5.70 -7.35
CA ASN A 130 3.59 -5.13 -8.58
C ASN A 130 3.75 -3.61 -8.50
N SER A 131 4.43 -3.13 -7.46
CA SER A 131 4.70 -1.70 -7.27
C SER A 131 5.58 -1.17 -8.39
N THR A 132 5.03 -0.26 -9.19
CA THR A 132 5.71 0.28 -10.37
C THR A 132 6.40 1.61 -10.09
N ASP A 133 6.38 2.14 -8.86
CA ASP A 133 6.96 3.47 -8.56
C ASP A 133 7.41 3.60 -7.10
N ARG A 134 7.95 2.53 -6.50
CA ARG A 134 8.46 2.61 -5.13
C ARG A 134 9.74 3.46 -5.12
N LYS A 135 9.65 4.64 -4.47
CA LYS A 135 10.76 5.56 -4.24
C LYS A 135 11.20 5.55 -2.78
N ALA A 136 12.39 6.09 -2.53
CA ALA A 136 12.98 6.18 -1.19
C ALA A 136 12.08 6.93 -0.18
N ASN A 137 11.43 8.01 -0.62
CA ASN A 137 10.53 8.84 0.19
C ASN A 137 9.12 8.23 0.35
N HIS A 138 8.87 7.04 -0.20
CA HIS A 138 7.63 6.30 0.05
C HIS A 138 7.74 5.37 1.26
N LEU A 139 8.91 5.34 1.91
CA LEU A 139 9.16 4.59 3.13
C LEU A 139 9.34 5.58 4.28
N LEU A 140 8.43 5.55 5.24
CA LEU A 140 8.39 6.46 6.37
C LEU A 140 8.79 5.73 7.65
N ILE A 141 9.67 6.33 8.44
CA ILE A 141 10.00 5.83 9.77
C ILE A 141 9.03 6.49 10.75
N GLY A 142 8.07 5.71 11.24
CA GLY A 142 7.11 6.14 12.24
C GLY A 142 7.61 5.90 13.67
N GLU A 143 6.70 6.07 14.62
CA GLU A 143 6.95 5.82 16.04
C GLU A 143 7.52 4.40 16.28
N GLY A 144 8.48 4.30 17.22
CA GLY A 144 9.10 3.02 17.58
C GLY A 144 9.97 2.39 16.50
N GLY A 145 10.30 3.11 15.42
CA GLY A 145 11.13 2.59 14.32
C GLY A 145 10.38 1.70 13.34
N LYS A 146 9.03 1.71 13.38
CA LYS A 146 8.20 1.01 12.40
C LYS A 146 8.32 1.68 11.03
N ILE A 147 8.52 0.89 9.99
CA ILE A 147 8.55 1.35 8.61
C ILE A 147 7.18 1.21 7.99
N TRP A 148 6.63 2.34 7.56
CA TRP A 148 5.42 2.40 6.77
C TRP A 148 5.75 2.58 5.29
N SER A 149 5.01 1.89 4.45
CA SER A 149 5.01 2.08 3.01
C SER A 149 3.78 2.90 2.62
N ILE A 150 3.96 3.92 1.78
CA ILE A 150 2.88 4.74 1.23
C ILE A 150 2.94 4.82 -0.30
N ASP A 151 1.99 5.53 -0.89
CA ASP A 151 1.91 5.85 -2.33
C ASP A 151 1.87 4.60 -3.22
N HIS A 152 0.74 3.89 -3.14
CA HIS A 152 0.47 2.64 -3.84
C HIS A 152 -0.49 2.79 -5.02
N GLY A 153 -0.82 4.02 -5.43
CA GLY A 153 -1.68 4.26 -6.59
C GLY A 153 -1.24 3.54 -7.87
N LEU A 154 0.07 3.25 -8.03
CA LEU A 154 0.66 2.61 -9.21
C LEU A 154 1.05 1.13 -8.96
N THR A 155 0.07 0.36 -8.46
CA THR A 155 0.18 -1.08 -8.15
C THR A 155 -0.84 -1.92 -8.93
N PHE A 156 -0.70 -3.24 -8.85
CA PHE A 156 -1.61 -4.27 -9.38
C PHE A 156 -1.70 -4.42 -10.90
N HIS A 157 -0.95 -3.62 -11.67
CA HIS A 157 -0.89 -3.71 -13.13
C HIS A 157 -0.77 -5.18 -13.60
N SER A 158 -1.48 -5.54 -14.68
CA SER A 158 -1.59 -6.93 -15.17
C SER A 158 -0.26 -7.50 -15.70
N GLU A 159 0.54 -6.66 -16.37
CA GLU A 159 1.93 -6.95 -16.74
C GLU A 159 2.89 -6.72 -15.57
N MET A 160 3.92 -7.57 -15.44
CA MET A 160 4.99 -7.42 -14.45
C MET A 160 5.83 -6.17 -14.75
N LYS A 161 5.79 -5.20 -13.86
CA LYS A 161 6.38 -3.85 -14.03
C LYS A 161 7.05 -3.34 -12.75
N VAL A 162 7.47 -4.24 -11.86
CA VAL A 162 8.06 -3.87 -10.57
C VAL A 162 9.22 -2.90 -10.75
N ARG A 163 9.11 -1.72 -10.12
CA ARG A 163 10.18 -0.74 -9.98
C ARG A 163 10.22 -0.34 -8.51
N THR A 164 11.21 -0.86 -7.81
CA THR A 164 11.46 -0.56 -6.40
C THR A 164 12.85 0.00 -6.19
N VAL A 165 13.08 0.67 -5.06
CA VAL A 165 14.43 1.04 -4.60
C VAL A 165 15.06 -0.05 -3.73
N ILE A 166 14.25 -0.97 -3.20
CA ILE A 166 14.66 -2.00 -2.24
C ILE A 166 15.24 -3.21 -2.97
N TRP A 167 16.46 -3.08 -3.51
CA TRP A 167 17.15 -4.16 -4.24
C TRP A 167 18.20 -4.91 -3.42
N ASP A 168 18.39 -4.57 -2.14
CA ASP A 168 19.49 -5.11 -1.33
C ASP A 168 19.41 -6.62 -1.17
N PHE A 169 18.19 -7.18 -1.17
CA PHE A 169 17.95 -8.60 -0.90
C PHE A 169 18.02 -9.49 -2.14
N CYS A 170 18.51 -8.99 -3.28
CA CYS A 170 18.64 -9.76 -4.52
C CYS A 170 19.27 -11.14 -4.28
N SER A 171 18.60 -12.20 -4.75
CA SER A 171 19.03 -13.60 -4.59
C SER A 171 19.03 -14.13 -3.14
N GLU A 172 18.61 -13.34 -2.17
CA GLU A 172 18.32 -13.84 -0.82
C GLU A 172 16.99 -14.62 -0.82
N PRO A 173 16.87 -15.63 0.06
CA PRO A 173 15.60 -16.33 0.25
C PRO A 173 14.54 -15.39 0.82
N ILE A 174 13.32 -15.51 0.32
CA ILE A 174 12.15 -14.86 0.90
C ILE A 174 11.84 -15.52 2.25
N PRO A 175 11.67 -14.76 3.34
CA PRO A 175 11.38 -15.34 4.65
C PRO A 175 10.17 -16.28 4.64
N ALA A 176 10.32 -17.45 5.25
CA ALA A 176 9.27 -18.48 5.29
C ALA A 176 7.90 -17.98 5.81
N PRO A 177 7.82 -17.08 6.83
CA PRO A 177 6.54 -16.51 7.23
C PRO A 177 5.81 -15.75 6.12
N LEU A 178 6.54 -15.04 5.25
CA LEU A 178 5.92 -14.32 4.12
C LEU A 178 5.39 -15.29 3.07
N LEU A 179 6.14 -16.36 2.77
CA LEU A 179 5.69 -17.42 1.86
C LEU A 179 4.44 -18.14 2.39
N ALA A 180 4.34 -18.35 3.70
CA ALA A 180 3.16 -18.93 4.34
C ALA A 180 1.92 -18.03 4.15
N SER A 181 2.02 -16.73 4.46
CA SER A 181 0.92 -15.77 4.24
C SER A 181 0.48 -15.70 2.78
N LEU A 182 1.43 -15.75 1.83
CA LEU A 182 1.13 -15.77 0.40
C LEU A 182 0.42 -17.05 -0.03
N THR A 183 0.81 -18.21 0.52
CA THR A 183 0.17 -19.50 0.25
C THR A 183 -1.29 -19.47 0.72
N GLU A 184 -1.53 -19.00 1.94
CA GLU A 184 -2.89 -18.88 2.51
C GLU A 184 -3.79 -17.98 1.66
N LEU A 185 -3.31 -16.79 1.27
CA LEU A 185 -4.08 -15.90 0.39
C LEU A 185 -4.30 -16.53 -1.00
N ARG A 186 -3.28 -17.21 -1.54
CA ARG A 186 -3.37 -17.83 -2.86
C ARG A 186 -4.44 -18.92 -2.90
N GLU A 187 -4.54 -19.73 -1.86
CA GLU A 187 -5.59 -20.75 -1.69
C GLU A 187 -6.98 -20.12 -1.53
N GLN A 188 -7.09 -19.04 -0.74
CA GLN A 188 -8.36 -18.30 -0.60
C GLN A 188 -8.86 -17.79 -1.94
N LEU A 189 -7.99 -17.24 -2.79
CA LEU A 189 -8.40 -16.73 -4.10
C LEU A 189 -8.85 -17.81 -5.10
N ASP A 190 -8.58 -19.09 -4.86
CA ASP A 190 -9.16 -20.20 -5.65
C ASP A 190 -10.54 -20.65 -5.18
N SER A 191 -10.94 -20.19 -3.99
CA SER A 191 -12.25 -20.49 -3.45
C SER A 191 -13.35 -19.66 -4.15
N PRO A 192 -14.59 -20.18 -4.22
CA PRO A 192 -15.70 -19.44 -4.81
C PRO A 192 -15.95 -18.07 -4.13
N PRO A 193 -16.38 -17.03 -4.87
CA PRO A 193 -16.54 -15.66 -4.34
C PRO A 193 -17.41 -15.54 -3.07
N GLU A 194 -18.38 -16.43 -2.90
CA GLU A 194 -19.27 -16.50 -1.72
C GLU A 194 -18.58 -16.99 -0.44
N SER A 195 -17.46 -17.70 -0.58
CA SER A 195 -16.68 -18.26 0.52
C SER A 195 -15.48 -17.38 0.92
N LEU A 196 -15.18 -16.34 0.14
CA LEU A 196 -14.09 -15.42 0.41
C LEU A 196 -14.33 -14.64 1.71
N PRO A 197 -13.30 -14.50 2.57
CA PRO A 197 -13.35 -13.53 3.66
C PRO A 197 -13.66 -12.12 3.14
N THR A 198 -14.33 -11.30 3.96
CA THR A 198 -14.83 -9.98 3.55
C THR A 198 -13.75 -9.09 2.92
N MET A 199 -12.57 -9.01 3.54
CA MET A 199 -11.47 -8.17 3.03
C MET A 199 -10.92 -8.67 1.69
N VAL A 200 -10.86 -9.99 1.48
CA VAL A 200 -10.43 -10.57 0.21
C VAL A 200 -11.46 -10.28 -0.88
N LYS A 201 -12.75 -10.40 -0.55
CA LYS A 201 -13.83 -10.05 -1.45
C LYS A 201 -13.81 -8.57 -1.85
N GLU A 202 -13.52 -7.68 -0.90
CA GLU A 202 -13.33 -6.26 -1.19
C GLU A 202 -12.13 -6.03 -2.11
N LEU A 203 -10.98 -6.65 -1.82
CA LEU A 203 -9.76 -6.54 -2.64
C LEU A 203 -10.04 -6.91 -4.11
N VAL A 204 -10.64 -8.07 -4.36
CA VAL A 204 -10.92 -8.53 -5.73
C VAL A 204 -12.00 -7.71 -6.43
N THR A 205 -12.87 -7.00 -5.69
CA THR A 205 -13.90 -6.11 -6.25
C THR A 205 -13.31 -4.77 -6.69
N LEU A 206 -12.21 -4.33 -6.08
CA LEU A 206 -11.55 -3.07 -6.42
C LEU A 206 -10.74 -3.13 -7.72
N LEU A 207 -10.28 -4.33 -8.08
CA LEU A 207 -9.38 -4.58 -9.21
C LEU A 207 -10.15 -5.23 -10.38
N PRO A 208 -9.80 -4.91 -11.63
CA PRO A 208 -10.22 -5.68 -12.80
C PRO A 208 -9.80 -7.16 -12.69
N GLN A 209 -10.56 -8.06 -13.31
CA GLN A 209 -10.32 -9.50 -13.23
C GLN A 209 -8.90 -9.87 -13.72
N GLU A 210 -8.41 -9.22 -14.77
CA GLU A 210 -7.08 -9.45 -15.31
C GLU A 210 -5.94 -9.07 -14.34
N GLU A 211 -6.18 -8.07 -13.46
CA GLU A 211 -5.23 -7.67 -12.42
C GLU A 211 -5.25 -8.65 -11.23
N VAL A 212 -6.43 -9.20 -10.90
CA VAL A 212 -6.57 -10.28 -9.91
C VAL A 212 -5.89 -11.56 -10.38
N ASP A 213 -6.08 -11.93 -11.65
CA ASP A 213 -5.40 -13.09 -12.23
C ASP A 213 -3.89 -12.88 -12.28
N ALA A 214 -3.43 -11.66 -12.55
CA ALA A 214 -2.02 -11.31 -12.49
C ALA A 214 -1.45 -11.35 -11.07
N LEU A 215 -2.21 -10.92 -10.06
CA LEU A 215 -1.85 -11.05 -8.65
C LEU A 215 -1.64 -12.53 -8.28
N LYS A 216 -2.56 -13.42 -8.67
CA LYS A 216 -2.41 -14.87 -8.50
C LYS A 216 -1.11 -15.39 -9.14
N ARG A 217 -0.88 -15.08 -10.42
CA ARG A 217 0.34 -15.52 -11.14
C ARG A 217 1.62 -15.02 -10.47
N ARG A 218 1.63 -13.78 -9.96
CA ARG A 218 2.78 -13.24 -9.23
C ARG A 218 3.02 -13.98 -7.92
N MET A 219 1.97 -14.30 -7.18
CA MET A 219 2.10 -15.13 -5.97
C MET A 219 2.63 -16.52 -6.30
N ASP A 220 2.11 -17.17 -7.35
CA ASP A 220 2.59 -18.48 -7.81
C ASP A 220 4.08 -18.43 -8.14
N TRP A 221 4.51 -17.41 -8.89
CA TRP A 221 5.92 -17.20 -9.22
C TRP A 221 6.80 -16.97 -7.97
N VAL A 222 6.35 -16.15 -7.01
CA VAL A 222 7.07 -15.92 -5.74
C VAL A 222 7.18 -17.21 -4.92
N LEU A 223 6.13 -18.01 -4.86
CA LEU A 223 6.07 -19.28 -4.12
C LEU A 223 6.91 -20.39 -4.77
N GLU A 224 7.09 -20.33 -6.09
CA GLU A 224 7.95 -21.23 -6.86
C GLU A 224 9.43 -20.85 -6.69
N GLU A 225 9.81 -19.60 -6.97
CA GLU A 225 11.20 -19.15 -6.94
C GLU A 225 11.75 -19.02 -5.52
N ARG A 226 10.93 -18.51 -4.58
CA ARG A 226 11.26 -18.33 -3.15
C ARG A 226 12.49 -17.48 -2.86
N ILE A 227 12.97 -16.74 -3.85
CA ILE A 227 14.10 -15.81 -3.75
C ILE A 227 13.67 -14.44 -4.26
N PHE A 228 14.22 -13.38 -3.69
CA PHE A 228 14.02 -12.04 -4.26
C PHE A 228 14.71 -11.96 -5.64
N PRO A 229 14.01 -11.50 -6.69
CA PRO A 229 14.61 -11.40 -8.01
C PRO A 229 15.73 -10.37 -8.02
N GLY A 230 16.75 -10.65 -8.80
CA GLY A 230 17.76 -9.65 -9.13
C GLY A 230 17.31 -8.74 -10.27
N LEU A 231 17.95 -7.57 -10.34
CA LEU A 231 17.90 -6.77 -11.55
C LEU A 231 18.53 -7.55 -12.72
N PRO A 232 17.85 -7.68 -13.87
CA PRO A 232 18.49 -8.18 -15.08
C PRO A 232 19.74 -7.34 -15.37
N GLY A 233 20.92 -7.96 -15.30
CA GLY A 233 22.19 -7.31 -15.62
C GLY A 233 22.87 -6.51 -14.49
N ARG A 234 22.37 -6.51 -13.26
CA ARG A 234 23.10 -5.99 -12.09
C ARG A 234 23.35 -7.11 -11.08
N ARG A 235 24.42 -7.88 -11.28
CA ARG A 235 25.10 -8.55 -10.16
C ARG A 235 25.88 -7.48 -9.41
N ARG A 236 25.60 -7.25 -8.12
CA ARG A 236 26.46 -6.39 -7.31
C ARG A 236 27.77 -7.15 -7.01
N ARG A 237 28.87 -6.40 -7.16
CA ARG A 237 30.20 -6.74 -6.65
C ARG A 237 30.21 -6.71 -5.14
#